data_AF-A0AAD9GG38-F1
#
_entry.id   AF-A0AAD9GG38-F1
#
_cell.length_a   1.000
_cell.length_b   1.000
_cell.length_c   1.000
_cell.angle_alpha   90.00
_cell.angle_beta   90.00
_cell.angle_gamma   90.00
#
_symmetry.space_group_name_H-M   'P 1'
#
loop_
_entity.id
_entity.type
_entity.pdbx_description
1 polymer ?
#
loop_
_entity_poly.entity_id
_entity_poly.type
_entity_poly.pdbx_seq_one_letter_code
_entity_poly.pdbx_strand_id
1 'polypeptide(L)'
;MAPKHGLWEIVHTRNDSRAHNHPPSEDARVHVCHRQRAAASIDEVGYCDSVQALVEAQTAAGVSVSSSRATISQTDPNSNVTLKGIANRRNAVRRRELSTQTSMEALIFELSG
;
A
#
# COMPACT_ATOMS: atom_id res chain seq x y z
N MET A 1 -1.22 11.58 46.61
CA MET A 1 -2.30 11.17 45.67
C MET A 1 -1.63 10.55 44.46
N ALA A 2 -1.85 9.25 44.21
CA ALA A 2 -1.32 8.57 43.04
C ALA A 2 -2.21 8.86 41.81
N PRO A 3 -1.65 9.09 40.60
CA PRO A 3 -2.46 9.23 39.41
C PRO A 3 -3.00 7.87 38.95
N LYS A 4 -4.27 7.87 38.54
CA LYS A 4 -5.01 6.71 38.03
C LYS A 4 -4.49 6.34 36.63
N HIS A 5 -3.71 5.26 36.52
CA HIS A 5 -3.31 4.71 35.23
C HIS A 5 -4.34 3.69 34.75
N GLY A 6 -5.23 4.14 33.86
CA GLY A 6 -6.25 3.27 33.23
C GLY A 6 -6.45 3.49 31.73
N LEU A 7 -5.80 4.50 31.14
CA LEU A 7 -5.83 4.74 29.69
C LEU A 7 -4.40 4.99 29.25
N TRP A 8 -3.96 4.28 28.21
CA TRP A 8 -2.68 4.54 27.58
C TRP A 8 -2.72 5.94 26.96
N GLU A 9 -1.92 6.85 27.49
CA GLU A 9 -1.77 8.20 26.97
C GLU A 9 -0.60 8.22 25.98
N ILE A 10 -0.88 8.58 24.73
CA ILE A 10 0.18 8.83 23.75
C ILE A 10 0.70 10.25 24.00
N VAL A 11 1.78 10.35 24.76
CA VAL A 11 2.43 11.63 25.05
C VAL A 11 3.46 11.93 23.97
N HIS A 12 3.17 12.93 23.12
CA HIS A 12 4.18 13.53 22.25
C HIS A 12 5.05 14.48 23.08
N THR A 13 6.27 14.07 23.41
CA THR A 13 7.20 14.90 24.18
C THR A 13 7.70 16.07 23.33
N ARG A 14 7.84 17.24 23.97
CA ARG A 14 8.19 18.53 23.33
C ARG A 14 9.57 18.54 22.64
N ASN A 15 10.44 17.59 22.96
CA ASN A 15 11.78 17.44 22.38
C ASN A 15 11.83 16.21 21.46
N ASP A 16 11.30 16.36 20.25
CA ASP A 16 11.67 15.51 19.13
C ASP A 16 11.35 14.01 19.24
N SER A 17 10.15 13.65 19.72
CA SER A 17 9.57 12.33 19.37
C SER A 17 9.32 12.17 17.85
N ARG A 18 9.68 13.18 17.05
CA ARG A 18 9.72 13.21 15.58
C ARG A 18 11.14 13.03 15.01
N ALA A 19 12.20 13.06 15.84
CA ALA A 19 13.56 12.78 15.38
C ALA A 19 13.75 11.28 15.23
N HIS A 20 13.39 10.80 14.05
CA HIS A 20 13.85 9.50 13.58
C HIS A 20 15.26 9.69 13.03
N ASN A 21 16.15 8.73 13.30
CA ASN A 21 17.48 8.69 12.66
C ASN A 21 17.41 8.27 11.18
N HIS A 22 16.20 8.13 10.64
CA HIS A 22 15.93 7.87 9.25
C HIS A 22 14.62 8.57 8.83
N PRO A 23 14.47 8.99 7.57
CA PRO A 23 13.17 9.37 7.04
C PRO A 23 12.13 8.24 7.19
N PRO A 24 10.84 8.54 7.33
CA PRO A 24 9.79 7.52 7.24
C PRO A 24 9.97 6.69 5.96
N SER A 25 9.74 5.38 6.06
CA SER A 25 9.82 4.53 4.87
C SER A 25 8.68 4.89 3.91
N GLU A 26 9.04 5.41 2.73
CA GLU A 26 8.11 5.67 1.62
C GLU A 26 7.90 4.42 0.74
N ASP A 27 8.54 3.31 1.09
CA ASP A 27 8.52 2.10 0.30
C ASP A 27 7.09 1.52 0.24
N ALA A 28 6.51 1.50 -0.96
CA ALA A 28 5.20 0.90 -1.20
C ALA A 28 5.14 -0.60 -0.83
N ARG A 29 6.27 -1.25 -0.52
CA ARG A 29 6.31 -2.61 0.05
C ARG A 29 5.94 -2.64 1.55
N VAL A 30 5.96 -1.50 2.24
CA VAL A 30 5.62 -1.37 3.68
C VAL A 30 4.23 -1.96 3.94
N HIS A 31 4.14 -2.71 5.04
CA HIS A 31 3.15 -3.75 5.34
C HIS A 31 1.76 -3.59 4.70
N VAL A 32 1.26 -4.69 4.14
CA VAL A 32 -0.07 -4.81 3.54
C VAL A 32 -1.16 -4.16 4.39
N CYS A 33 -1.11 -4.30 5.72
CA CYS A 33 -2.10 -3.71 6.63
C CYS A 33 -2.11 -2.17 6.64
N HIS A 34 -0.98 -1.50 6.39
CA HIS A 34 -0.92 -0.05 6.27
C HIS A 34 -1.51 0.40 4.94
N ARG A 35 -1.20 -0.30 3.84
CA ARG A 35 -1.76 0.02 2.52
C ARG A 35 -3.28 -0.18 2.46
N GLN A 36 -3.78 -1.26 3.08
CA GLN A 36 -5.22 -1.50 3.19
C GLN A 36 -5.91 -0.40 4.00
N ARG A 37 -5.33 0.02 5.14
CA ARG A 37 -5.87 1.12 5.95
C ARG A 37 -5.84 2.45 5.22
N ALA A 38 -4.74 2.78 4.54
CA ALA A 38 -4.62 4.00 3.73
C ALA A 38 -5.66 4.01 2.61
N ALA A 39 -5.81 2.90 1.87
CA ALA A 39 -6.83 2.77 0.83
C ALA A 39 -8.26 2.92 1.38
N ALA A 40 -8.54 2.40 2.58
CA ALA A 40 -9.84 2.53 3.23
C ALA A 40 -10.11 3.94 3.81
N SER A 41 -9.07 4.72 4.09
CA SER A 41 -9.20 6.10 4.59
C SER A 41 -9.44 7.16 3.51
N ILE A 42 -9.39 6.76 2.23
CA ILE A 42 -9.72 7.63 1.11
C ILE A 42 -11.26 7.56 0.96
N ASP A 43 -11.94 8.62 1.38
CA ASP A 43 -13.42 8.74 1.35
C ASP A 43 -14.00 8.69 -0.08
N GLU A 44 -13.17 8.97 -1.09
CA GLU A 44 -13.52 8.68 -2.48
C GLU A 44 -13.28 7.20 -2.76
N VAL A 45 -14.35 6.41 -2.75
CA VAL A 45 -14.39 5.16 -3.51
C VAL A 45 -14.28 5.55 -4.98
N GLY A 46 -13.04 5.77 -5.43
CA GLY A 46 -12.74 6.15 -6.80
C GLY A 46 -13.34 5.13 -7.74
N TYR A 47 -14.34 5.54 -8.51
CA TYR A 47 -14.86 4.75 -9.61
C TYR A 47 -13.67 4.42 -10.52
N CYS A 48 -13.38 3.13 -10.66
CA CYS A 48 -12.36 2.68 -11.58
C CYS A 48 -13.01 2.58 -12.97
N ASP A 49 -12.63 3.48 -13.87
CA ASP A 49 -13.13 3.52 -15.26
C ASP A 49 -12.86 2.23 -16.05
N SER A 50 -12.01 1.33 -15.54
CA SER A 50 -11.76 0.03 -16.14
C SER A 50 -11.40 -1.04 -15.10
N VAL A 51 -11.62 -2.31 -15.48
CA VAL A 51 -11.15 -3.47 -14.71
C VAL A 51 -9.63 -3.44 -14.51
N GLN A 52 -8.88 -2.87 -15.45
CA GLN A 52 -7.44 -2.71 -15.32
C GLN A 52 -7.09 -1.70 -14.22
N ALA A 53 -7.73 -0.53 -14.21
CA ALA A 53 -7.56 0.46 -13.15
C ALA A 53 -7.92 -0.11 -11.77
N LEU A 54 -8.99 -0.91 -11.71
CA LEU A 54 -9.40 -1.60 -10.49
C LEU A 54 -8.32 -2.58 -9.98
N VAL A 55 -7.75 -3.40 -10.87
CA VAL A 55 -6.69 -4.36 -10.49
C VAL A 55 -5.42 -3.63 -10.02
N GLU A 56 -5.11 -2.47 -10.60
CA GLU A 56 -3.98 -1.63 -10.15
C GLU A 56 -4.22 -1.04 -8.76
N ALA A 57 -5.39 -0.43 -8.54
CA ALA A 57 -5.78 0.11 -7.23
C ALA A 57 -5.79 -0.97 -6.14
N GLN A 58 -6.36 -2.14 -6.43
CA GLN A 58 -6.37 -3.29 -5.53
C GLN A 58 -4.97 -3.86 -5.27
N THR A 59 -4.07 -3.80 -6.26
CA THR A 59 -2.68 -4.20 -6.10
C THR A 59 -1.94 -3.25 -5.15
N ALA A 60 -2.08 -1.94 -5.34
CA ALA A 60 -1.51 -0.92 -4.46
C ALA A 60 -2.02 -1.07 -3.01
N ALA A 61 -3.33 -1.28 -2.84
CA ALA A 61 -3.94 -1.54 -1.56
C ALA A 61 -3.53 -2.89 -0.92
N GLY A 62 -2.85 -3.78 -1.66
CA GLY A 62 -2.45 -5.10 -1.15
C GLY A 62 -3.60 -6.10 -1.02
N VAL A 63 -4.64 -5.97 -1.83
CA VAL A 63 -5.78 -6.90 -1.89
C VAL A 63 -5.34 -8.22 -2.53
N SER A 64 -5.91 -9.35 -2.12
CA SER A 64 -5.58 -10.67 -2.72
C SER A 64 -6.09 -10.79 -4.16
N VAL A 65 -5.48 -11.67 -4.98
CA VAL A 65 -5.95 -11.92 -6.36
C VAL A 65 -7.39 -12.45 -6.36
N SER A 66 -7.71 -13.33 -5.41
CA SER A 66 -9.03 -13.94 -5.25
C SER A 66 -10.08 -12.90 -4.88
N SER A 67 -9.77 -12.00 -3.94
CA SER A 67 -10.65 -10.90 -3.56
C SER A 67 -10.84 -9.92 -4.73
N SER A 68 -9.79 -9.64 -5.49
CA SER A 68 -9.86 -8.80 -6.68
C SER A 68 -10.83 -9.39 -7.71
N ARG A 69 -10.76 -10.71 -7.94
CA ARG A 69 -11.70 -11.43 -8.81
C ARG A 69 -13.14 -11.35 -8.30
N ALA A 70 -13.35 -11.55 -7.00
CA ALA A 70 -14.67 -11.48 -6.42
C ALA A 70 -15.29 -10.08 -6.62
N THR A 71 -14.53 -9.01 -6.40
CA THR A 71 -14.99 -7.65 -6.67
C THR A 71 -15.32 -7.45 -8.15
N ILE A 72 -14.43 -7.87 -9.07
CA ILE A 72 -14.69 -7.76 -10.51
C ILE A 72 -15.97 -8.49 -10.91
N SER A 73 -16.19 -9.72 -10.41
CA SER A 73 -17.42 -10.48 -10.72
C SER A 73 -18.68 -9.86 -10.11
N GLN A 74 -18.57 -9.12 -9.01
CA GLN A 74 -19.70 -8.39 -8.42
C GLN A 74 -20.01 -7.10 -9.20
N THR A 75 -18.99 -6.40 -9.68
CA THR A 75 -19.14 -5.13 -10.40
C THR A 75 -19.47 -5.34 -11.89
N ASP A 76 -18.91 -6.38 -12.51
CA ASP A 76 -19.15 -6.78 -13.90
C ASP A 76 -19.28 -8.31 -13.99
N PRO A 77 -20.52 -8.84 -13.91
CA PRO A 77 -20.78 -10.28 -14.01
C PRO A 77 -20.37 -10.90 -15.34
N ASN A 78 -20.25 -10.10 -16.42
CA ASN A 78 -19.85 -10.57 -17.74
C ASN A 78 -18.33 -10.53 -17.94
N SER A 79 -17.58 -10.12 -16.91
CA SER A 79 -16.13 -10.02 -16.99
C SER A 79 -15.48 -11.38 -17.25
N ASN A 80 -14.77 -11.50 -18.37
CA ASN A 80 -14.02 -12.70 -18.75
C ASN A 80 -12.58 -12.72 -18.21
N VAL A 81 -12.24 -11.78 -17.32
CA VAL A 81 -10.93 -11.74 -16.66
C VAL A 81 -10.68 -13.10 -16.01
N THR A 82 -9.43 -13.54 -15.94
CA THR A 82 -9.03 -14.79 -15.28
C THR A 82 -8.14 -14.49 -14.07
N LEU A 83 -8.05 -15.40 -13.09
CA LEU A 83 -7.11 -15.26 -11.97
C LEU A 83 -5.67 -15.06 -12.46
N LYS A 84 -5.28 -15.78 -13.53
CA LYS A 84 -3.97 -15.65 -14.18
C LYS A 84 -3.77 -14.25 -14.78
N GLY A 85 -4.78 -13.69 -15.44
CA GLY A 85 -4.74 -12.32 -15.96
C GLY A 85 -4.51 -11.28 -14.86
N ILE A 86 -5.22 -11.40 -13.74
CA ILE A 86 -5.06 -10.52 -12.57
C ILE A 86 -3.66 -10.66 -11.97
N ALA A 87 -3.17 -11.89 -11.78
CA ALA A 87 -1.82 -12.15 -11.25
C ALA A 87 -0.73 -11.58 -12.16
N ASN A 88 -0.86 -11.73 -13.48
CA ASN A 88 0.07 -11.17 -14.45
C ASN A 88 0.10 -9.64 -14.40
N ARG A 89 -1.08 -9.00 -14.30
CA ARG A 89 -1.16 -7.53 -14.20
C ARG A 89 -0.52 -7.04 -12.91
N ARG A 90 -0.82 -7.68 -11.78
CA ARG A 90 -0.17 -7.40 -10.48
C ARG A 90 1.34 -7.49 -10.57
N ASN A 91 1.87 -8.54 -11.19
CA ASN A 91 3.31 -8.70 -11.37
C ASN A 91 3.91 -7.62 -12.27
N ALA A 92 3.17 -7.15 -13.30
CA ALA A 92 3.61 -6.04 -14.13
C ALA A 92 3.65 -4.72 -13.34
N VAL A 93 2.62 -4.44 -12.52
CA VAL A 93 2.57 -3.25 -11.64
C VAL A 93 3.73 -3.29 -10.65
N ARG A 94 3.92 -4.42 -9.96
CA ARG A 94 5.02 -4.59 -9.02
C ARG A 94 6.38 -4.41 -9.69
N ARG A 95 6.58 -4.94 -10.90
CA ARG A 95 7.83 -4.72 -11.65
C ARG A 95 8.03 -3.25 -12.04
N ARG A 96 6.96 -2.53 -12.37
CA ARG A 96 7.01 -1.09 -12.66
C ARG A 96 7.39 -0.30 -11.41
N GLU A 97 6.78 -0.58 -10.26
CA GLU A 97 7.13 0.03 -8.96
C GLU A 97 8.57 -0.28 -8.54
N LEU A 98 9.07 -1.48 -8.86
CA LEU A 98 10.45 -1.88 -8.59
C LEU A 98 11.45 -1.41 -9.67
N SER A 99 10.97 -0.80 -10.76
CA SER A 99 11.86 -0.31 -11.83
C SER A 99 12.46 1.06 -11.54
N THR A 100 11.88 1.81 -10.59
CA THR A 100 12.56 2.91 -9.92
C THR A 100 13.51 2.32 -8.89
N GLN A 101 14.75 2.82 -8.82
CA GLN A 101 15.82 2.30 -7.95
C GLN A 101 15.27 1.87 -6.60
N THR A 102 15.45 0.60 -6.26
CA THR A 102 15.15 0.13 -4.91
C THR A 102 15.92 0.99 -3.90
N SER A 103 15.43 1.12 -2.67
CA SER A 103 16.12 1.90 -1.64
C SER A 103 17.61 1.51 -1.49
N MET A 104 17.95 0.22 -1.75
CA MET A 104 19.33 -0.26 -1.82
C MET A 104 20.09 0.23 -3.06
N GLU A 105 19.49 0.19 -4.25
CA GLU A 105 20.13 0.68 -5.48
C GLU A 105 20.34 2.19 -5.46
N ALA A 106 19.40 2.94 -4.88
CA ALA A 106 19.54 4.37 -4.65
C ALA A 106 20.67 4.66 -3.64
N LEU A 107 20.73 3.91 -2.54
CA LEU A 107 21.81 4.02 -1.54
C LEU A 107 23.18 3.67 -2.14
N ILE A 108 23.27 2.61 -2.94
CA ILE A 108 24.51 2.20 -3.61
C ILE A 108 24.98 3.29 -4.57
N PHE A 109 24.06 3.90 -5.33
CA PHE A 109 24.38 4.99 -6.25
C PHE A 109 24.90 6.23 -5.52
N GLU A 110 24.28 6.58 -4.38
CA GLU A 110 24.68 7.71 -3.54
C GLU A 110 26.03 7.50 -2.83
N LEU A 111 26.34 6.26 -2.44
CA LEU A 111 27.60 5.90 -1.78
C LEU A 111 28.77 5.63 -2.74
N SER A 112 28.50 5.52 -4.05
CA SER A 112 29.52 5.23 -5.08
C SER A 112 29.97 6.48 -5.87
N GLY A 113 29.41 7.65 -5.55
CA GLY A 113 29.85 8.95 -6.05
C GLY A 113 30.78 9.65 -5.06
#